data_AF-A0A1F7T4K2-F1
#
_entry.id   AF-A0A1F7T4K2-F1
#
_cell.length_a   1.000
_cell.length_b   1.000
_cell.length_c   1.000
_cell.angle_alpha   90.00
_cell.angle_beta   90.00
_cell.angle_gamma   90.00
#
_symmetry.space_group_name_H-M   'P 1'
#
loop_
_entity.id
_entity.type
_entity.pdbx_description
1 polymer ?
#
loop_
_entity_poly.entity_id
_entity_poly.type
_entity_poly.pdbx_seq_one_letter_code
_entity_poly.pdbx_strand_id
1 'polypeptide(L)'
;MVIDKLDALEAALQKVLEELTELRRSRQELETELNRVQSASREAAGAAQAREEEAGKLREENARLLREHAEVKSRVERILHHLPVG
;
A
#
# COMPACT_ATOMS: atom_id res chain seq x y z
N MET A 1 -19.17 -28.49 53.70
CA MET A 1 -18.18 -29.19 52.83
C MET A 1 -18.67 -29.42 51.40
N VAL A 2 -19.89 -29.90 51.15
CA VAL A 2 -20.41 -30.00 49.76
C VAL A 2 -20.86 -28.64 49.23
N ILE A 3 -21.55 -27.85 50.07
CA ILE A 3 -22.01 -26.49 49.74
C ILE A 3 -20.83 -25.58 49.41
N ASP A 4 -19.81 -25.50 50.28
CA ASP A 4 -18.61 -24.68 50.05
C ASP A 4 -17.87 -25.03 48.73
N LYS A 5 -17.91 -26.30 48.31
CA LYS A 5 -17.32 -26.74 47.04
C LYS A 5 -18.16 -26.31 45.83
N LEU A 6 -19.49 -26.28 45.98
CA LEU A 6 -20.39 -25.77 44.94
C LEU A 6 -20.20 -24.26 44.77
N ASP A 7 -20.13 -23.51 45.87
CA ASP A 7 -19.90 -22.05 45.83
C ASP A 7 -18.56 -21.71 45.16
N ALA A 8 -17.49 -22.46 45.47
CA ALA A 8 -16.19 -22.27 44.84
C ALA A 8 -16.22 -22.59 43.33
N LEU A 9 -16.99 -23.62 42.92
CA LEU A 9 -17.15 -23.99 41.52
C LEU A 9 -17.94 -22.93 40.76
N GLU A 10 -19.00 -22.39 41.37
CA GLU A 10 -19.81 -21.31 40.79
C GLU A 10 -18.97 -20.05 40.57
N ALA A 11 -18.17 -19.65 41.56
CA ALA A 11 -17.26 -18.51 41.43
C ALA A 11 -16.20 -18.73 40.33
N ALA A 12 -15.64 -19.95 40.23
CA ALA A 12 -14.70 -20.28 39.18
C ALA A 12 -15.35 -20.25 37.78
N LEU A 13 -16.58 -20.79 37.66
CA LEU A 13 -17.34 -20.77 36.41
C LEU A 13 -17.65 -19.34 35.98
N GLN A 14 -18.08 -18.48 36.92
CA GLN A 14 -18.37 -17.07 36.67
C GLN A 14 -17.13 -16.35 36.11
N LYS A 15 -15.97 -16.57 36.74
CA LYS A 15 -14.71 -15.98 36.28
C LYS A 15 -14.33 -16.44 34.88
N VAL A 16 -14.47 -17.73 34.58
CA VAL A 16 -14.19 -18.26 33.23
C VAL A 16 -15.13 -17.67 32.18
N LEU A 17 -16.40 -17.45 32.53
CA LEU A 17 -17.38 -16.82 31.62
C LEU A 17 -17.03 -15.34 31.34
N GLU A 18 -16.56 -14.62 32.34
CA GLU A 18 -16.06 -13.25 32.20
C GLU A 18 -14.84 -13.20 31.28
N GLU A 19 -13.82 -14.01 31.56
CA GLU A 19 -12.60 -14.10 30.73
C GLU A 19 -12.93 -14.49 29.28
N LEU A 20 -13.87 -15.43 29.08
CA LEU A 20 -14.32 -15.83 27.74
C LEU A 20 -15.02 -14.69 27.00
N THR A 21 -15.77 -13.86 27.72
CA THR A 21 -16.47 -12.71 27.14
C THR A 21 -15.47 -11.64 26.71
N GLU A 22 -14.45 -11.37 27.53
CA GLU A 22 -13.37 -10.46 27.19
C GLU A 22 -12.56 -10.95 25.98
N LEU A 23 -12.21 -12.24 25.95
CA LEU A 23 -11.49 -12.83 24.81
C LEU A 23 -12.31 -12.75 23.52
N ARG A 24 -13.61 -13.00 23.57
CA ARG A 24 -14.50 -12.86 22.40
C ARG A 24 -14.53 -11.44 21.88
N ARG A 25 -14.61 -10.45 22.78
CA ARG A 25 -14.56 -9.04 22.43
C ARG A 25 -13.22 -8.67 21.79
N SER A 26 -12.12 -9.06 22.42
CA SER A 26 -10.76 -8.80 21.90
C SER A 26 -10.58 -9.43 20.51
N ARG A 27 -11.07 -10.65 20.30
CA ARG A 27 -11.03 -11.30 18.98
C ARG A 27 -11.79 -10.50 17.93
N GLN A 28 -12.99 -10.01 18.25
CA GLN A 28 -13.79 -9.20 17.32
C GLN A 28 -13.12 -7.86 16.98
N GLU A 29 -12.47 -7.22 17.95
CA GLU A 29 -11.70 -6.00 17.74
C GLU A 29 -10.50 -6.25 16.81
N LEU A 30 -9.76 -7.35 17.03
CA LEU A 30 -8.66 -7.75 16.17
C LEU A 30 -9.09 -8.13 14.75
N GLU A 31 -10.21 -8.85 14.59
CA GLU A 31 -10.79 -9.17 13.28
C GLU A 31 -11.16 -7.89 12.52
N THR A 32 -11.71 -6.91 13.22
CA THR A 32 -12.05 -5.60 12.64
C THR A 32 -10.80 -4.87 12.17
N GLU A 33 -9.75 -4.84 12.99
CA GLU A 33 -8.50 -4.17 12.65
C GLU A 33 -7.77 -4.86 11.49
N LEU A 34 -7.77 -6.19 11.47
CA LEU A 34 -7.22 -6.96 10.36
C LEU A 34 -7.91 -6.60 9.03
N ASN A 35 -9.24 -6.49 9.04
CA ASN A 35 -10.00 -6.11 7.85
C ASN A 35 -9.69 -4.69 7.38
N ARG A 36 -9.45 -3.76 8.31
CA ARG A 36 -9.03 -2.38 7.97
C ARG A 36 -7.65 -2.37 7.32
N VAL A 37 -6.68 -3.06 7.93
CA VAL A 37 -5.31 -3.14 7.40
C VAL A 37 -5.29 -3.81 6.02
N GLN A 38 -6.08 -4.87 5.82
CA GLN A 38 -6.18 -5.52 4.51
C GLN A 38 -6.77 -4.59 3.45
N SER A 39 -7.80 -3.81 3.78
CA SER A 39 -8.40 -2.83 2.86
C SER A 39 -7.39 -1.74 2.49
N ALA A 40 -6.72 -1.14 3.49
CA ALA A 40 -5.69 -0.14 3.28
C ALA A 40 -4.51 -0.66 2.44
N SER A 41 -4.11 -1.92 2.67
CA SER A 41 -3.05 -2.56 1.87
C SER A 41 -3.45 -2.72 0.40
N ARG A 42 -4.72 -3.04 0.11
CA ARG A 42 -5.21 -3.16 -1.28
C ARG A 42 -5.26 -1.80 -1.96
N GLU A 43 -5.70 -0.77 -1.25
CA GLU A 43 -5.71 0.61 -1.76
C GLU A 43 -4.29 1.10 -2.07
N ALA A 44 -3.35 0.86 -1.15
CA ALA A 44 -1.94 1.21 -1.35
C ALA A 44 -1.32 0.47 -2.55
N ALA A 45 -1.64 -0.81 -2.72
CA ALA A 45 -1.18 -1.59 -3.88
C ALA A 45 -1.75 -1.04 -5.20
N GLY A 46 -3.04 -0.69 -5.23
CA GLY A 46 -3.67 -0.07 -6.40
C GLY A 46 -3.05 1.30 -6.73
N ALA A 47 -2.79 2.13 -5.73
CA ALA A 47 -2.12 3.41 -5.90
C ALA A 47 -0.67 3.26 -6.40
N ALA A 48 0.06 2.26 -5.90
CA ALA A 48 1.41 1.96 -6.36
C ALA A 48 1.43 1.53 -7.83
N GLN A 49 0.48 0.69 -8.25
CA GLN A 49 0.36 0.29 -9.65
C GLN A 49 0.06 1.50 -10.57
N ALA A 50 -0.88 2.36 -10.19
CA ALA A 50 -1.20 3.55 -10.97
C ALA A 50 0.01 4.49 -11.13
N ARG A 51 0.82 4.65 -10.07
CA ARG A 51 2.06 5.43 -10.12
C ARG A 51 3.11 4.79 -11.04
N GLU A 52 3.24 3.47 -11.05
CA GLU A 52 4.18 2.79 -11.95
C GLU A 52 3.76 2.96 -13.41
N GLU A 53 2.46 2.89 -13.71
CA GLU A 53 1.93 3.15 -15.05
C GLU A 53 2.21 4.59 -15.52
N GLU A 54 2.03 5.58 -14.63
CA GLU A 54 2.38 6.98 -14.92
C GLU A 54 3.88 7.15 -15.12
N ALA A 55 4.71 6.55 -14.27
CA ALA A 55 6.16 6.56 -14.42
C ALA A 55 6.60 5.93 -15.76
N GLY A 56 5.94 4.85 -16.19
CA GLY A 56 6.14 4.25 -17.51
C GLY A 56 5.90 5.24 -18.65
N LYS A 57 4.74 5.92 -18.66
CA LYS A 57 4.40 6.94 -19.66
C LYS A 57 5.42 8.08 -19.70
N LEU A 58 5.84 8.57 -18.54
CA LEU A 58 6.84 9.64 -18.45
C LEU A 58 8.20 9.19 -19.00
N ARG A 59 8.63 7.94 -18.74
CA ARG A 59 9.87 7.39 -19.32
C ARG A 59 9.79 7.30 -20.84
N GLU A 60 8.67 6.86 -21.38
CA GLU A 60 8.45 6.79 -22.84
C GLU A 60 8.48 8.18 -23.49
N GLU A 61 7.80 9.15 -22.89
CA GLU A 61 7.80 10.53 -23.38
C GLU A 61 9.20 11.15 -23.30
N ASN A 62 9.93 10.94 -22.20
CA ASN A 62 11.30 11.43 -22.07
C ASN A 62 12.20 10.84 -23.16
N ALA A 63 12.08 9.53 -23.43
CA ALA A 63 12.81 8.88 -24.52
C ALA A 63 12.43 9.44 -25.90
N ARG A 64 11.16 9.80 -26.13
CA ARG A 64 10.72 10.47 -27.36
C ARG A 64 11.39 11.83 -27.51
N LEU A 65 11.31 12.66 -26.46
CA LEU A 65 11.89 14.01 -26.45
C LEU A 65 13.42 13.99 -26.64
N LEU A 66 14.11 13.02 -26.05
CA LEU A 66 15.56 12.87 -26.25
C LEU A 66 15.91 12.56 -27.72
N ARG A 67 15.11 11.73 -28.40
CA ARG A 67 15.30 11.46 -29.84
C ARG A 67 15.03 12.70 -30.69
N GLU A 68 13.92 13.39 -30.44
CA GLU A 68 13.57 14.64 -31.13
C GLU A 68 14.67 15.69 -30.95
N HIS A 69 15.16 15.87 -29.71
CA HIS A 69 16.25 16.79 -29.40
C HIS A 69 17.54 16.42 -30.16
N ALA A 70 17.91 15.15 -30.21
CA ALA A 70 19.09 14.70 -30.96
C ALA A 70 18.97 14.98 -32.47
N GLU A 71 17.79 14.75 -33.04
CA GLU A 71 17.52 15.05 -34.45
C GLU A 71 17.63 16.55 -34.74
N VAL A 72 16.97 17.37 -33.92
CA VAL A 72 17.03 18.83 -34.04
C VAL A 72 18.47 19.33 -33.91
N LYS A 73 19.23 18.83 -32.93
CA LYS A 73 20.65 19.17 -32.76
C LYS A 73 21.45 18.87 -34.01
N SER A 74 21.31 17.66 -34.58
CA SER A 74 22.01 17.29 -35.83
C SER A 74 21.59 18.14 -37.03
N ARG A 75 20.32 18.55 -37.12
CA ARG A 75 19.85 19.48 -38.15
C ARG A 75 20.49 20.86 -38.00
N VAL A 76 20.54 21.40 -36.79
CA VAL A 76 21.18 22.68 -36.48
C VAL A 76 22.67 22.63 -36.82
N GLU A 77 23.38 21.59 -36.39
CA GLU A 77 24.81 21.41 -36.69
C GLU A 77 25.07 21.37 -38.20
N ARG A 78 24.25 20.67 -38.99
CA ARG A 78 24.37 20.67 -40.45
C ARG A 78 24.19 22.06 -41.05
N ILE A 79 23.16 22.80 -40.63
CA ILE A 79 22.91 24.16 -41.12
C ILE A 79 24.11 25.07 -40.82
N LEU A 80 24.62 25.01 -39.58
CA LEU A 80 25.79 25.81 -39.18
C LEU A 80 27.04 25.51 -40.01
N HIS A 81 27.30 24.24 -40.34
CA HIS A 81 28.44 23.85 -41.20
C HIS A 81 28.31 24.30 -42.66
N HIS A 82 27.10 24.64 -43.13
CA HIS A 82 26.87 25.10 -44.51
C HIS A 82 26.69 26.62 -44.61
N LEU A 83 26.82 27.36 -43.49
CA LEU A 83 26.84 28.81 -43.52
C LEU A 83 28.22 29.30 -44.00
N PRO A 84 28.28 30.22 -44.97
CA PRO A 84 29.54 30.82 -45.38
C PRO A 84 30.15 31.57 -44.19
N VAL A 85 31.40 31.28 -43.86
CA VAL A 85 32.18 32.08 -42.92
C VAL A 85 32.48 33.39 -43.63
N GLY A 86 31.78 34.45 -43.24
CA GLY A 86 32.01 35.81 -43.74
C GLY A 86 33.37 36.35 -43.34
#